data_AF-A0A965L799-F1
#
_entry.id   AF-A0A965L799-F1
#
_cell.length_a   1.000
_cell.length_b   1.000
_cell.length_c   1.000
_cell.angle_alpha   90.00
_cell.angle_beta   90.00
_cell.angle_gamma   90.00
#
_symmetry.space_group_name_H-M   'P 1'
#
loop_
_entity.id
_entity.type
_entity.pdbx_description
1 polymer ?
#
loop_
_entity_poly.entity_id
_entity_poly.type
_entity_poly.pdbx_seq_one_letter_code
_entity_poly.pdbx_strand_id
1 'polypeptide(L)'
;MRRTLTPNRLKMIMKAAAKRTLREARDHYVDLVLEEEDKAPEPEGGSEETPDVELDVSKGPSAAVAYLNGPGADKRVRALLDAGRDDGSEDDEAAAVSEGSATIGDLVPTQVEIELTKSIAYPLANFKSMKKMISGGVQKIADTMIVKSGKLIVDGHHRWSSLFSVAGPKGVIAAVDISLPETDAASVLAIVQTAIAATTDGPVPKAKAGGMNILGKSKDELVKLITSAVGQSGEAGEILSDDYVSACLSDPAVSKHFGLAGSSEKEETKAESRRRGKLLEAQGESDEKIEQARKAIIEKVADNLSQMNQPAEGSPPRVDMPQLDKAGKGAQGVFDALKSGEVNYKAPFKAESKSRSGQVMVERWQRLAGIIKG
;
A
#
# COMPACT_ATOMS: atom_id res chain seq x y z
N MET A 1 28.41 -6.88 -48.53
CA MET A 1 28.16 -7.43 -47.17
C MET A 1 26.90 -6.82 -46.59
N ARG A 2 25.79 -7.57 -46.47
CA ARG A 2 24.60 -7.09 -45.74
C ARG A 2 24.85 -7.29 -44.24
N ARG A 3 25.05 -6.21 -43.50
CA ARG A 3 25.14 -6.27 -42.03
C ARG A 3 23.72 -6.49 -41.49
N THR A 4 23.47 -7.67 -40.93
CA THR A 4 22.24 -7.96 -40.20
C THR A 4 22.22 -7.15 -38.92
N LEU A 5 21.10 -6.47 -38.63
CA LEU A 5 20.91 -5.77 -37.37
C LEU A 5 20.80 -6.78 -36.25
N THR A 6 21.60 -6.60 -35.19
CA THR A 6 21.49 -7.41 -33.98
C THR A 6 20.12 -7.19 -33.32
N PRO A 7 19.52 -8.19 -32.67
CA PRO A 7 18.21 -8.08 -32.01
C PRO A 7 18.06 -6.86 -31.09
N ASN A 8 19.11 -6.50 -30.33
CA ASN A 8 19.09 -5.32 -29.45
C ASN A 8 18.96 -3.99 -30.22
N ARG A 9 19.59 -3.89 -31.39
CA ARG A 9 19.55 -2.69 -32.24
C ARG A 9 18.19 -2.54 -32.92
N LEU A 10 17.57 -3.65 -33.30
CA LEU A 10 16.19 -3.67 -33.79
C LEU A 10 15.19 -3.24 -32.71
N LYS A 11 15.36 -3.74 -31.47
CA LYS A 11 14.52 -3.35 -30.32
C LYS A 11 14.61 -1.87 -29.99
N MET A 12 15.81 -1.27 -30.07
CA MET A 12 15.99 0.19 -29.93
C MET A 12 15.29 0.98 -31.03
N ILE A 13 15.43 0.56 -32.30
CA ILE A 13 14.79 1.22 -33.45
C ILE A 13 13.26 1.17 -33.31
N MET A 14 12.70 0.03 -32.92
CA MET A 14 11.25 -0.11 -32.70
C MET A 14 10.76 0.75 -31.52
N LYS A 15 11.52 0.82 -30.42
CA LYS A 15 11.18 1.68 -29.27
C LYS A 15 11.23 3.17 -29.64
N ALA A 16 12.20 3.58 -30.45
CA ALA A 16 12.30 4.95 -30.96
C ALA A 16 11.17 5.27 -31.96
N ALA A 17 10.80 4.34 -32.83
CA ALA A 17 9.68 4.49 -33.75
C ALA A 17 8.34 4.62 -32.99
N ALA A 18 8.07 3.74 -32.01
CA ALA A 18 6.86 3.81 -31.20
C ALA A 18 6.76 5.12 -30.40
N LYS A 19 7.88 5.60 -29.84
CA LYS A 19 7.93 6.90 -29.14
C LYS A 19 7.66 8.07 -30.10
N ARG A 20 8.11 7.97 -31.35
CA ARG A 20 7.82 8.96 -32.40
C ARG A 20 6.34 8.95 -32.80
N THR A 21 5.73 7.77 -32.98
CA THR A 21 4.31 7.67 -33.34
C THR A 21 3.39 8.14 -32.21
N LEU A 22 3.73 7.85 -30.95
CA LEU A 22 3.02 8.38 -29.78
C LEU A 22 3.13 9.91 -29.68
N ARG A 23 4.31 10.46 -29.99
CA ARG A 23 4.51 11.91 -30.05
C ARG A 23 3.66 12.55 -31.14
N GLU A 24 3.70 12.01 -32.36
CA GLU A 24 2.91 12.50 -33.50
C GLU A 24 1.40 12.38 -33.22
N ALA A 25 0.93 11.32 -32.57
CA ALA A 25 -0.47 11.17 -32.16
C ALA A 25 -0.88 12.14 -31.04
N ARG A 26 0.03 12.45 -30.09
CA ARG A 26 -0.20 13.44 -29.04
C ARG A 26 -0.27 14.85 -29.63
N ASP A 27 0.67 15.19 -30.50
CA ASP A 27 0.74 16.50 -31.13
C ASP A 27 -0.51 16.74 -32.01
N HIS A 28 -0.95 15.73 -32.77
CA HIS A 28 -2.21 15.78 -33.51
C HIS A 28 -3.46 15.87 -32.60
N TYR A 29 -3.42 15.29 -31.39
CA TYR A 29 -4.51 15.43 -30.42
C TYR A 29 -4.56 16.85 -29.82
N VAL A 30 -3.41 17.45 -29.53
CA VAL A 30 -3.32 18.84 -29.06
C VAL A 30 -3.84 19.80 -30.15
N ASP A 31 -3.43 19.62 -31.40
CA ASP A 31 -3.92 20.44 -32.52
C ASP A 31 -5.44 20.29 -32.70
N LEU A 32 -6.00 19.08 -32.59
CA LEU A 32 -7.45 18.87 -32.66
C LEU A 32 -8.21 19.55 -31.51
N VAL A 33 -7.67 19.50 -30.29
CA VAL A 33 -8.29 20.14 -29.12
C VAL A 33 -8.26 21.67 -29.25
N LEU A 34 -7.18 22.24 -29.78
CA LEU A 34 -7.07 23.67 -30.06
C LEU A 34 -7.99 24.11 -31.22
N GLU A 35 -8.12 23.29 -32.28
CA GLU A 35 -9.03 23.57 -33.39
C GLU A 35 -10.52 23.47 -33.02
N GLU A 36 -10.89 22.64 -32.03
CA GLU A 36 -12.26 22.59 -31.50
C GLU A 36 -12.60 23.80 -30.62
N GLU A 37 -11.62 24.37 -29.91
CA GLU A 37 -11.82 25.62 -29.13
C GLU A 37 -12.08 26.84 -30.03
N ASP A 38 -11.42 26.93 -31.19
CA ASP A 38 -11.61 28.04 -32.15
C ASP A 38 -12.92 27.97 -32.95
N LYS A 39 -13.61 26.82 -32.96
CA LYS A 39 -14.89 26.63 -33.67
C LYS A 39 -16.11 26.63 -32.77
N ALA A 40 -15.92 26.63 -31.45
CA ALA A 40 -17.03 26.81 -30.52
C ALA A 40 -17.56 28.25 -30.66
N PRO A 41 -18.87 28.46 -30.91
CA PRO A 41 -19.42 29.81 -30.90
C PRO A 41 -19.09 30.47 -29.56
N GLU A 42 -18.59 31.69 -29.59
CA GLU A 42 -18.34 32.45 -28.36
C GLU A 42 -19.64 32.41 -27.52
N PRO A 43 -19.59 31.89 -26.29
CA PRO A 43 -20.77 31.84 -25.45
C PRO A 43 -21.17 33.28 -25.13
N GLU A 44 -22.19 33.78 -25.83
CA GLU A 44 -22.88 35.02 -25.49
C GLU A 44 -23.62 34.82 -24.16
N GLY A 45 -22.91 34.94 -23.04
CA GLY A 45 -23.51 34.86 -21.71
C GLY A 45 -22.58 34.33 -20.63
N GLY A 46 -21.72 35.21 -20.11
CA GLY A 46 -20.99 35.03 -18.86
C GLY A 46 -19.88 34.00 -18.91
N SER A 47 -18.63 34.47 -18.96
CA SER A 47 -17.50 33.65 -18.51
C SER A 47 -17.74 33.30 -17.04
N GLU A 48 -18.36 32.16 -16.76
CA GLU A 48 -18.21 31.52 -15.46
C GLU A 48 -16.72 31.26 -15.33
N GLU A 49 -16.02 32.15 -14.61
CA GLU A 49 -14.66 31.91 -14.15
C GLU A 49 -14.70 30.54 -13.49
N THR A 50 -14.14 29.52 -14.15
CA THR A 50 -13.91 28.24 -13.52
C THR A 50 -13.12 28.56 -12.26
N PRO A 51 -13.67 28.33 -11.06
CA PRO A 51 -12.95 28.70 -9.85
C PRO A 51 -11.57 28.05 -9.92
N ASP A 52 -10.52 28.82 -9.65
CA ASP A 52 -9.15 28.34 -9.48
C ASP A 52 -9.11 27.39 -8.29
N VAL A 53 -9.63 26.17 -8.47
CA VAL A 53 -9.51 25.10 -7.49
C VAL A 53 -8.17 24.47 -7.78
N GLU A 54 -7.17 24.91 -7.03
CA GLU A 54 -5.82 24.35 -7.06
C GLU A 54 -5.74 23.14 -6.12
N LEU A 55 -5.04 22.08 -6.55
CA LEU A 55 -4.78 20.92 -5.70
C LEU A 55 -3.81 21.32 -4.57
N ASP A 56 -4.35 21.45 -3.37
CA ASP A 56 -3.54 21.76 -2.19
C ASP A 56 -3.26 20.48 -1.40
N VAL A 57 -2.11 19.86 -1.64
CA VAL A 57 -1.67 18.64 -0.94
C VAL A 57 -1.49 18.84 0.57
N SER A 58 -1.34 20.09 1.03
CA SER A 58 -1.26 20.39 2.47
C SER A 58 -2.60 20.25 3.20
N LYS A 59 -3.72 20.23 2.46
CA LYS A 59 -5.05 19.92 3.01
C LYS A 59 -5.26 18.42 3.27
N GLY A 60 -4.25 17.61 2.95
CA GLY A 60 -4.21 16.18 3.24
C GLY A 60 -4.95 15.31 2.23
N PRO A 61 -4.92 13.98 2.44
CA PRO A 61 -5.33 13.00 1.44
C PRO A 61 -6.82 13.04 1.13
N SER A 62 -7.71 13.24 2.11
CA SER A 62 -9.14 13.34 1.81
C SER A 62 -9.48 14.50 0.87
N ALA A 63 -8.81 15.66 1.04
CA ALA A 63 -8.96 16.80 0.15
C ALA A 63 -8.37 16.50 -1.24
N ALA A 64 -7.22 15.84 -1.30
CA ALA A 64 -6.61 15.39 -2.55
C ALA A 64 -7.53 14.42 -3.31
N VAL A 65 -8.07 13.37 -2.68
CA VAL A 65 -9.05 12.45 -3.31
C VAL A 65 -10.26 13.22 -3.83
N ALA A 66 -10.83 14.11 -3.01
CA ALA A 66 -12.03 14.85 -3.38
C ALA A 66 -11.78 15.75 -4.60
N TYR A 67 -10.64 16.44 -4.64
CA TYR A 67 -10.22 17.24 -5.78
C TYR A 67 -10.01 16.37 -7.01
N LEU A 68 -9.17 15.34 -6.91
CA LEU A 68 -8.76 14.48 -8.03
C LEU A 68 -9.94 13.73 -8.65
N ASN A 69 -10.96 13.39 -7.86
CA ASN A 69 -12.20 12.76 -8.35
C ASN A 69 -13.31 13.75 -8.74
N GLY A 70 -13.12 15.04 -8.48
CA GLY A 70 -14.02 16.12 -8.85
C GLY A 70 -13.37 16.99 -9.94
N PRO A 71 -13.01 18.27 -9.65
CA PRO A 71 -12.39 19.15 -10.64
C PRO A 71 -11.13 18.58 -11.28
N GLY A 72 -10.29 17.87 -10.52
CA GLY A 72 -9.07 17.25 -11.01
C GLY A 72 -9.28 15.98 -11.84
N ALA A 73 -10.51 15.53 -12.07
CA ALA A 73 -10.81 14.47 -13.03
C ALA A 73 -10.78 14.96 -14.49
N ASP A 74 -10.73 16.28 -14.70
CA ASP A 74 -10.57 16.87 -16.01
C ASP A 74 -9.27 16.40 -16.70
N LYS A 75 -9.36 16.08 -18.00
CA LYS A 75 -8.22 15.54 -18.76
C LYS A 75 -7.04 16.51 -18.82
N ARG A 76 -7.29 17.82 -18.83
CA ARG A 76 -6.24 18.86 -18.85
C ARG A 76 -5.51 18.88 -17.51
N VAL A 77 -6.24 18.76 -16.40
CA VAL A 77 -5.62 18.63 -15.07
C VAL A 77 -4.79 17.36 -14.98
N ARG A 78 -5.30 16.22 -15.48
CA ARG A 78 -4.54 14.96 -15.51
C ARG A 78 -3.28 15.05 -16.37
N ALA A 79 -3.36 15.72 -17.52
CA ALA A 79 -2.19 15.98 -18.35
C ALA A 79 -1.15 16.87 -17.64
N LEU A 80 -1.58 17.85 -16.84
CA LEU A 80 -0.67 18.67 -16.04
C LEU A 80 0.01 17.86 -14.93
N LEU A 81 -0.72 16.95 -14.27
CA LEU A 81 -0.13 16.07 -13.26
C LEU A 81 0.92 15.12 -13.86
N ASP A 82 0.78 14.71 -15.13
CA ASP A 82 1.73 13.86 -15.87
C ASP A 82 2.89 14.65 -16.51
N ALA A 83 2.91 15.98 -16.35
CA ALA A 83 3.87 16.88 -16.97
C ALA A 83 4.94 17.41 -16.01
N GLY A 84 5.22 16.72 -14.89
CA GLY A 84 6.21 17.15 -13.87
C GLY A 84 7.56 17.47 -14.51
N ARG A 85 8.11 16.53 -15.28
CA ARG A 85 9.37 16.72 -16.03
C ARG A 85 9.39 17.94 -16.94
N ASP A 86 8.24 18.32 -17.46
CA ASP A 86 8.20 19.34 -18.48
C ASP A 86 8.27 20.74 -17.87
N ASP A 87 8.07 20.93 -16.56
CA ASP A 87 7.89 22.26 -15.92
C ASP A 87 9.17 23.09 -15.73
N GLY A 88 10.30 22.56 -16.19
CA GLY A 88 11.60 23.22 -16.17
C GLY A 88 12.50 22.81 -15.00
N SER A 89 12.03 21.91 -14.11
CA SER A 89 12.79 21.39 -12.97
C SER A 89 12.72 19.86 -12.86
N GLU A 90 13.19 19.14 -13.88
CA GLU A 90 13.06 17.68 -14.05
C GLU A 90 13.35 16.77 -12.83
N ASP A 91 14.13 17.24 -11.84
CA ASP A 91 14.56 16.45 -10.68
C ASP A 91 13.87 16.81 -9.36
N ASP A 92 13.08 17.90 -9.27
CA ASP A 92 12.63 18.36 -7.95
C ASP A 92 11.42 17.58 -7.40
N GLU A 93 10.61 16.95 -8.25
CA GLU A 93 9.58 15.97 -7.87
C GLU A 93 10.06 14.50 -7.90
N ALA A 94 11.32 14.24 -8.24
CA ALA A 94 11.82 12.87 -8.29
C ALA A 94 12.00 12.29 -6.87
N ALA A 95 11.36 11.14 -6.61
CA ALA A 95 11.47 10.43 -5.35
C ALA A 95 12.42 9.22 -5.45
N ALA A 96 13.21 8.98 -4.41
CA ALA A 96 14.06 7.81 -4.36
C ALA A 96 13.26 6.55 -3.99
N VAL A 97 13.06 5.65 -4.96
CA VAL A 97 12.39 4.35 -4.73
C VAL A 97 13.40 3.22 -4.62
N SER A 98 13.35 2.48 -3.50
CA SER A 98 14.23 1.33 -3.25
C SER A 98 13.51 0.18 -2.55
N GLU A 99 13.92 -1.06 -2.85
CA GLU A 99 13.49 -2.24 -2.08
C GLU A 99 14.40 -2.44 -0.87
N GLY A 100 13.82 -2.88 0.24
CA GLY A 100 14.54 -3.16 1.47
C GLY A 100 13.69 -3.88 2.50
N SER A 101 13.96 -3.61 3.77
CA SER A 101 13.21 -4.15 4.89
C SER A 101 13.07 -3.13 6.01
N ALA A 102 12.11 -3.37 6.91
CA ALA A 102 11.87 -2.52 8.07
C ALA A 102 11.48 -3.36 9.28
N THR A 103 11.94 -2.94 10.46
CA THR A 103 11.46 -3.45 11.74
C THR A 103 10.04 -2.94 11.98
N ILE A 104 9.09 -3.83 12.21
CA ILE A 104 7.66 -3.45 12.24
C ILE A 104 7.28 -2.62 13.45
N GLY A 105 8.00 -2.72 14.57
CA GLY A 105 7.85 -1.85 15.73
C GLY A 105 8.30 -0.40 15.51
N ASP A 106 9.13 -0.15 14.51
CA ASP A 106 9.61 1.20 14.18
C ASP A 106 8.69 1.95 13.20
N LEU A 107 7.74 1.23 12.59
CA LEU A 107 6.83 1.78 11.60
C LEU A 107 5.59 2.39 12.25
N VAL A 108 5.10 3.48 11.66
CA VAL A 108 3.94 4.23 12.12
C VAL A 108 2.83 4.08 11.07
N PRO A 109 1.66 3.52 11.42
CA PRO A 109 0.56 3.40 10.48
C PRO A 109 0.02 4.79 10.12
N THR A 110 -0.35 4.98 8.86
CA THR A 110 -1.00 6.22 8.38
C THR A 110 -2.51 6.07 8.17
N GLN A 111 -3.09 4.98 8.66
CA GLN A 111 -4.52 4.70 8.59
C GLN A 111 -5.09 4.66 10.01
N VAL A 112 -6.24 5.30 10.24
CA VAL A 112 -6.88 5.35 11.58
C VAL A 112 -7.59 4.06 12.00
N GLU A 113 -7.81 3.15 11.05
CA GLU A 113 -8.48 1.88 11.27
C GLU A 113 -7.68 0.73 10.65
N ILE A 114 -7.52 -0.40 11.35
CA ILE A 114 -7.00 -1.64 10.75
C ILE A 114 -7.94 -2.77 11.15
N GLU A 115 -8.38 -3.56 10.18
CA GLU A 115 -9.38 -4.60 10.40
C GLU A 115 -8.74 -5.84 11.04
N LEU A 116 -9.28 -6.27 12.19
CA LEU A 116 -8.76 -7.40 12.97
C LEU A 116 -8.69 -8.66 12.12
N THR A 117 -9.80 -9.08 11.55
CA THR A 117 -9.90 -10.36 10.84
C THR A 117 -8.91 -10.43 9.68
N LYS A 118 -8.69 -9.32 8.94
CA LYS A 118 -7.68 -9.26 7.88
C LYS A 118 -6.25 -9.31 8.40
N SER A 119 -6.02 -8.86 9.64
CA SER A 119 -4.71 -8.91 10.28
C SER A 119 -4.39 -10.33 10.79
N ILE A 120 -5.35 -11.02 11.40
CA ILE A 120 -5.08 -12.30 12.08
C ILE A 120 -5.42 -13.54 11.25
N ALA A 121 -6.32 -13.44 10.27
CA ALA A 121 -6.81 -14.62 9.55
C ALA A 121 -5.70 -15.42 8.89
N TYR A 122 -4.80 -14.75 8.17
CA TYR A 122 -3.72 -15.42 7.48
C TYR A 122 -2.75 -16.14 8.44
N PRO A 123 -2.14 -15.47 9.45
CA PRO A 123 -1.24 -16.16 10.37
C PRO A 123 -1.98 -17.19 11.24
N LEU A 124 -3.20 -16.92 11.72
CA LEU A 124 -3.87 -17.79 12.70
C LEU A 124 -4.73 -18.91 12.08
N ALA A 125 -4.83 -18.99 10.76
CA ALA A 125 -5.40 -20.14 10.06
C ALA A 125 -4.35 -20.96 9.30
N ASN A 126 -3.13 -20.44 9.11
CA ASN A 126 -2.07 -21.10 8.33
C ASN A 126 -0.81 -21.34 9.17
N PHE A 127 -0.74 -22.53 9.78
CA PHE A 127 0.36 -22.93 10.66
C PHE A 127 1.75 -22.75 10.03
N LYS A 128 1.93 -23.17 8.77
CA LYS A 128 3.22 -23.05 8.06
C LYS A 128 3.64 -21.60 7.90
N SER A 129 2.69 -20.72 7.58
CA SER A 129 2.95 -19.29 7.39
C SER A 129 3.27 -18.61 8.72
N MET A 130 2.49 -18.85 9.78
CA MET A 130 2.81 -18.34 11.11
C MET A 130 4.18 -18.83 11.61
N LYS A 131 4.49 -20.12 11.45
CA LYS A 131 5.79 -20.68 11.85
C LYS A 131 6.95 -19.95 11.14
N LYS A 132 6.81 -19.66 9.84
CA LYS A 132 7.78 -18.88 9.07
C LYS A 132 7.89 -17.44 9.57
N MET A 133 6.79 -16.80 9.96
CA MET A 133 6.79 -15.43 10.49
C MET A 133 7.53 -15.33 11.82
N ILE A 134 7.29 -16.28 12.74
CA ILE A 134 7.91 -16.25 14.08
C ILE A 134 9.36 -16.73 14.08
N SER A 135 9.82 -17.42 13.02
CA SER A 135 11.22 -17.85 12.91
C SER A 135 12.21 -16.69 12.68
N GLY A 136 11.71 -15.47 12.47
CA GLY A 136 12.52 -14.27 12.22
C GLY A 136 12.92 -14.11 10.74
N GLY A 137 13.88 -13.23 10.47
CA GLY A 137 14.27 -12.85 9.10
C GLY A 137 13.28 -11.88 8.43
N VAL A 138 13.59 -11.48 7.20
CA VAL A 138 12.76 -10.56 6.41
C VAL A 138 11.56 -11.30 5.83
N GLN A 139 10.35 -10.86 6.18
CA GLN A 139 9.11 -11.51 5.79
C GLN A 139 8.43 -10.81 4.61
N LYS A 140 7.98 -11.59 3.63
CA LYS A 140 6.99 -11.19 2.62
C LYS A 140 5.68 -11.89 2.95
N ILE A 141 4.63 -11.13 3.24
CA ILE A 141 3.31 -11.69 3.55
C ILE A 141 2.53 -11.81 2.24
N ALA A 142 2.06 -13.02 1.91
CA ALA A 142 1.47 -13.34 0.61
C ALA A 142 2.36 -12.89 -0.57
N ASP A 143 3.67 -13.13 -0.44
CA ASP A 143 4.72 -12.77 -1.41
C ASP A 143 4.77 -11.29 -1.83
N THR A 144 4.15 -10.41 -1.05
CA THR A 144 4.06 -8.97 -1.32
C THR A 144 4.81 -8.17 -0.27
N MET A 145 5.31 -6.99 -0.67
CA MET A 145 5.94 -6.01 0.23
C MET A 145 4.92 -5.01 0.78
N ILE A 146 5.27 -4.34 1.87
CA ILE A 146 4.60 -3.09 2.24
C ILE A 146 5.22 -1.91 1.47
N VAL A 147 4.54 -0.77 1.46
CA VAL A 147 5.10 0.48 0.93
C VAL A 147 5.22 1.46 2.08
N LYS A 148 6.36 2.13 2.17
CA LYS A 148 6.63 3.13 3.22
C LYS A 148 7.32 4.37 2.66
N SER A 149 7.25 5.46 3.40
CA SER A 149 8.15 6.62 3.25
C SER A 149 8.72 6.94 4.63
N GLY A 150 10.04 6.76 4.81
CA GLY A 150 10.65 6.88 6.14
C GLY A 150 10.05 5.87 7.12
N LYS A 151 9.39 6.30 8.19
CA LYS A 151 8.69 5.41 9.14
C LYS A 151 7.21 5.21 8.83
N LEU A 152 6.65 5.99 7.91
CA LEU A 152 5.22 5.99 7.63
C LEU A 152 4.86 4.84 6.70
N ILE A 153 3.90 4.01 7.11
CA ILE A 153 3.34 2.96 6.25
C ILE A 153 2.39 3.63 5.27
N VAL A 154 2.71 3.63 3.98
CA VAL A 154 1.87 4.21 2.92
C VAL A 154 0.80 3.21 2.47
N ASP A 155 1.17 1.95 2.32
CA ASP A 155 0.27 0.85 1.95
C ASP A 155 0.75 -0.47 2.55
N GLY A 156 -0.17 -1.41 2.74
CA GLY A 156 0.09 -2.74 3.29
C GLY A 156 -0.12 -2.85 4.80
N HIS A 157 -0.97 -2.01 5.41
CA HIS A 157 -1.24 -2.01 6.86
C HIS A 157 -1.69 -3.37 7.39
N HIS A 158 -2.50 -4.14 6.65
CA HIS A 158 -2.87 -5.50 7.06
C HIS A 158 -1.70 -6.48 7.00
N ARG A 159 -0.78 -6.36 6.03
CA ARG A 159 0.41 -7.23 5.95
C ARG A 159 1.35 -6.94 7.13
N TRP A 160 1.53 -5.66 7.43
CA TRP A 160 2.28 -5.20 8.59
C TRP A 160 1.66 -5.71 9.90
N SER A 161 0.37 -5.50 10.12
CA SER A 161 -0.32 -5.93 11.34
C SER A 161 -0.41 -7.46 11.45
N SER A 162 -0.50 -8.19 10.33
CA SER A 162 -0.39 -9.65 10.33
C SER A 162 0.94 -10.12 10.91
N LEU A 163 2.06 -9.56 10.44
CA LEU A 163 3.36 -9.92 11.00
C LEU A 163 3.48 -9.48 12.47
N PHE A 164 2.99 -8.28 12.79
CA PHE A 164 3.00 -7.75 14.16
C PHE A 164 2.26 -8.67 15.12
N SER A 165 1.10 -9.20 14.71
CA SER A 165 0.23 -10.04 15.52
C SER A 165 0.95 -11.28 16.08
N VAL A 166 1.85 -11.90 15.30
CA VAL A 166 2.54 -13.14 15.73
C VAL A 166 4.00 -12.93 16.09
N ALA A 167 4.73 -12.04 15.40
CA ALA A 167 6.16 -11.83 15.62
C ALA A 167 6.46 -10.69 16.63
N GLY A 168 5.48 -9.84 16.95
CA GLY A 168 5.66 -8.69 17.84
C GLY A 168 6.56 -7.59 17.24
N PRO A 169 6.93 -6.56 18.02
CA PRO A 169 7.57 -5.34 17.50
C PRO A 169 8.95 -5.57 16.85
N LYS A 170 9.60 -6.71 17.11
CA LYS A 170 10.93 -7.05 16.56
C LYS A 170 10.88 -7.75 15.20
N GLY A 171 9.68 -8.05 14.68
CA GLY A 171 9.53 -8.65 13.36
C GLY A 171 10.09 -7.74 12.27
N VAL A 172 10.63 -8.33 11.20
CA VAL A 172 11.19 -7.59 10.06
C VAL A 172 10.39 -7.91 8.81
N ILE A 173 9.88 -6.90 8.12
CA ILE A 173 9.04 -7.03 6.92
C ILE A 173 9.77 -6.48 5.70
N ALA A 174 9.57 -7.11 4.54
CA ALA A 174 10.03 -6.58 3.25
C ALA A 174 9.22 -5.33 2.88
N ALA A 175 9.90 -4.30 2.40
CA ALA A 175 9.31 -3.01 2.12
C ALA A 175 9.86 -2.39 0.84
N VAL A 176 9.04 -1.63 0.14
CA VAL A 176 9.47 -0.61 -0.83
C VAL A 176 9.46 0.73 -0.12
N ASP A 177 10.60 1.42 -0.08
CA ASP A 177 10.73 2.78 0.44
C ASP A 177 10.67 3.77 -0.72
N ILE A 178 9.65 4.63 -0.75
CA ILE A 178 9.48 5.68 -1.77
C ILE A 178 10.14 7.01 -1.38
N SER A 179 10.77 7.09 -0.21
CA SER A 179 11.65 8.18 0.27
C SER A 179 11.22 9.60 -0.17
N LEU A 180 9.96 9.95 0.09
CA LEU A 180 9.47 11.30 -0.18
C LEU A 180 10.10 12.31 0.79
N PRO A 181 10.33 13.56 0.36
CA PRO A 181 10.92 14.60 1.22
C PRO A 181 9.99 14.99 2.37
N GLU A 182 8.67 14.89 2.19
CA GLU A 182 7.67 15.12 3.22
C GLU A 182 7.68 14.01 4.26
N THR A 183 7.53 14.39 5.53
CA THR A 183 7.65 13.46 6.67
C THR A 183 6.36 13.30 7.47
N ASP A 184 5.33 14.11 7.20
CA ASP A 184 4.01 13.98 7.80
C ASP A 184 3.09 13.09 6.95
N ALA A 185 2.13 12.42 7.60
CA ALA A 185 1.27 11.47 6.92
C ALA A 185 0.31 12.13 5.92
N ALA A 186 -0.14 13.35 6.19
CA ALA A 186 -1.11 14.02 5.34
C ALA A 186 -0.50 14.33 3.97
N SER A 187 0.66 15.00 3.94
CA SER A 187 1.34 15.34 2.69
C SER A 187 1.86 14.10 1.97
N VAL A 188 2.47 13.14 2.66
CA VAL A 188 2.93 11.88 2.04
C VAL A 188 1.79 11.14 1.33
N LEU A 189 0.63 10.99 1.99
CA LEU A 189 -0.49 10.28 1.39
C LEU A 189 -1.13 11.06 0.24
N ALA A 190 -1.21 12.40 0.34
CA ALA A 190 -1.72 13.24 -0.73
C ALA A 190 -0.85 13.13 -2.00
N ILE A 191 0.48 13.18 -1.86
CA ILE A 191 1.42 13.04 -2.97
C ILE A 191 1.26 11.67 -3.66
N VAL A 192 1.15 10.60 -2.86
CA VAL A 192 0.95 9.26 -3.40
C VAL A 192 -0.38 9.15 -4.16
N GLN A 193 -1.43 9.84 -3.74
CA GLN A 193 -2.69 9.88 -4.49
C GLN A 193 -2.59 10.67 -5.77
N THR A 194 -1.86 11.78 -5.78
CA THR A 194 -1.54 12.52 -7.01
C THR A 194 -0.81 11.62 -8.00
N ALA A 195 0.16 10.82 -7.53
CA ALA A 195 0.85 9.85 -8.37
C ALA A 195 -0.05 8.70 -8.87
N ILE A 196 -0.99 8.22 -8.04
CA ILE A 196 -2.02 7.28 -8.48
C ILE A 196 -2.90 7.93 -9.57
N ALA A 197 -3.31 9.17 -9.37
CA ALA A 197 -4.13 9.92 -10.32
C ALA A 197 -3.45 10.14 -11.67
N ALA A 198 -2.14 10.44 -11.68
CA ALA A 198 -1.35 10.58 -12.90
C ALA A 198 -1.18 9.25 -13.66
N THR A 199 -1.31 8.11 -12.98
CA THR A 199 -1.06 6.78 -13.56
C THR A 199 -2.32 5.96 -13.85
N THR A 200 -3.50 6.56 -13.68
CA THR A 200 -4.79 5.92 -13.92
C THR A 200 -5.67 6.77 -14.84
N ASP A 201 -6.38 6.12 -15.76
CA ASP A 201 -7.33 6.78 -16.67
C ASP A 201 -8.69 7.06 -16.00
N GLY A 202 -8.87 6.62 -14.75
CA GLY A 202 -10.13 6.67 -14.02
C GLY A 202 -10.08 7.50 -12.71
N PRO A 203 -11.11 7.36 -11.87
CA PRO A 203 -11.08 7.95 -10.54
C PRO A 203 -9.97 7.33 -9.70
N VAL A 204 -9.42 8.11 -8.77
CA VAL A 204 -8.55 7.62 -7.70
C VAL A 204 -9.33 6.56 -6.91
N PRO A 205 -8.86 5.31 -6.83
CA PRO A 205 -9.60 4.24 -6.19
C PRO A 205 -9.79 4.51 -4.70
N LYS A 206 -11.00 4.25 -4.19
CA LYS A 206 -11.32 4.29 -2.76
C LYS A 206 -11.35 2.90 -2.16
N ALA A 207 -10.98 2.78 -0.89
CA ALA A 207 -11.14 1.54 -0.15
C ALA A 207 -12.54 1.47 0.51
N LYS A 208 -12.98 0.25 0.86
CA LYS A 208 -14.15 0.07 1.73
C LYS A 208 -13.72 0.22 3.18
N ALA A 209 -14.41 1.07 3.94
CA ALA A 209 -14.29 1.12 5.40
C ALA A 209 -15.02 -0.06 6.07
N GLY A 210 -14.67 -0.33 7.33
CA GLY A 210 -15.40 -1.27 8.18
C GLY A 210 -14.56 -2.40 8.78
N GLY A 211 -15.20 -3.13 9.69
CA GLY A 211 -14.63 -4.23 10.46
C GLY A 211 -14.26 -3.84 11.89
N MET A 212 -13.76 -4.81 12.66
CA MET A 212 -13.32 -4.60 14.04
C MET A 212 -11.94 -3.92 14.04
N ASN A 213 -11.89 -2.63 14.40
CA ASN A 213 -10.63 -1.88 14.45
C ASN A 213 -9.72 -2.37 15.60
N ILE A 214 -8.45 -2.61 15.32
CA ILE A 214 -7.43 -3.02 16.30
C ILE A 214 -6.59 -1.87 16.86
N LEU A 215 -6.54 -0.73 16.17
CA LEU A 215 -5.70 0.39 16.58
C LEU A 215 -6.25 1.06 17.84
N GLY A 216 -5.35 1.41 18.76
CA GLY A 216 -5.69 2.05 20.03
C GLY A 216 -6.42 1.14 21.03
N LYS A 217 -6.59 -0.15 20.72
CA LYS A 217 -7.25 -1.11 21.61
C LYS A 217 -6.33 -1.62 22.70
N SER A 218 -6.88 -1.72 23.91
CA SER A 218 -6.20 -2.39 25.02
C SER A 218 -6.05 -3.89 24.75
N LYS A 219 -5.11 -4.53 25.46
CA LYS A 219 -4.93 -5.99 25.40
C LYS A 219 -6.22 -6.75 25.69
N ASP A 220 -6.97 -6.34 26.71
CA ASP A 220 -8.21 -7.03 27.12
C ASP A 220 -9.32 -6.89 26.07
N GLU A 221 -9.44 -5.72 25.43
CA GLU A 221 -10.35 -5.56 24.28
C GLU A 221 -9.93 -6.47 23.12
N LEU A 222 -8.63 -6.52 22.80
CA LEU A 222 -8.09 -7.36 21.73
C LEU A 222 -8.32 -8.85 22.00
N VAL A 223 -8.14 -9.31 23.25
CA VAL A 223 -8.46 -10.70 23.63
C VAL A 223 -9.92 -11.01 23.31
N LYS A 224 -10.87 -10.12 23.69
CA LYS A 224 -12.30 -10.33 23.40
C LYS A 224 -12.57 -10.39 21.91
N LEU A 225 -12.01 -9.45 21.13
CA LEU A 225 -12.22 -9.38 19.69
C LEU A 225 -11.65 -10.63 18.98
N ILE A 226 -10.46 -11.08 19.36
CA ILE A 226 -9.83 -12.28 18.77
C ILE A 226 -10.62 -13.53 19.16
N THR A 227 -11.06 -13.66 20.41
CA THR A 227 -11.91 -14.78 20.85
C THR A 227 -13.21 -14.84 20.05
N SER A 228 -13.85 -13.69 19.77
CA SER A 228 -15.04 -13.64 18.90
C SER A 228 -14.76 -14.03 17.44
N ALA A 229 -13.51 -13.96 16.99
CA ALA A 229 -13.10 -14.33 15.64
C ALA A 229 -12.72 -15.81 15.50
N VAL A 230 -12.57 -16.56 16.62
CA VAL A 230 -12.27 -18.00 16.58
C VAL A 230 -13.34 -18.76 15.78
N GLY A 231 -12.91 -19.67 14.92
CA GLY A 231 -13.79 -20.45 14.05
C GLY A 231 -14.36 -19.67 12.85
N GLN A 232 -14.20 -18.35 12.79
CA GLN A 232 -14.57 -17.60 11.58
C GLN A 232 -13.62 -17.97 10.43
N SER A 233 -14.18 -18.14 9.24
CA SER A 233 -13.40 -18.40 8.03
C SER A 233 -12.75 -17.12 7.52
N GLY A 234 -11.44 -17.15 7.31
CA GLY A 234 -10.70 -16.14 6.57
C GLY A 234 -10.13 -16.71 5.26
N GLU A 235 -9.29 -15.93 4.57
CA GLU A 235 -8.71 -16.33 3.27
C GLU A 235 -7.84 -17.60 3.33
N ALA A 236 -7.33 -17.94 4.52
CA ALA A 236 -6.44 -19.08 4.73
C ALA A 236 -7.09 -20.24 5.52
N GLY A 237 -8.39 -20.17 5.80
CA GLY A 237 -9.12 -21.16 6.60
C GLY A 237 -9.73 -20.58 7.87
N GLU A 238 -10.18 -21.45 8.76
CA GLU A 238 -10.77 -21.08 10.05
C GLU A 238 -9.70 -20.58 11.03
N ILE A 239 -9.99 -19.46 11.68
CA ILE A 239 -9.09 -18.85 12.67
C ILE A 239 -9.02 -19.75 13.91
N LEU A 240 -7.81 -20.19 14.26
CA LEU A 240 -7.53 -20.99 15.45
C LEU A 240 -8.36 -22.27 15.56
N SER A 241 -8.59 -22.97 14.45
CA SER A 241 -9.23 -24.30 14.46
C SER A 241 -8.47 -25.29 15.35
N ASP A 242 -9.15 -26.36 15.80
CA ASP A 242 -8.55 -27.36 16.68
C ASP A 242 -7.31 -28.01 16.06
N ASP A 243 -7.34 -28.26 14.75
CA ASP A 243 -6.19 -28.77 13.97
C ASP A 243 -5.01 -27.80 13.99
N TYR A 244 -5.27 -26.49 13.82
CA TYR A 244 -4.24 -25.46 13.89
C TYR A 244 -3.60 -25.39 15.28
N VAL A 245 -4.42 -25.40 16.34
CA VAL A 245 -3.94 -25.33 17.72
C VAL A 245 -3.16 -26.60 18.09
N SER A 246 -3.65 -27.77 17.66
CA SER A 246 -2.95 -29.05 17.83
C SER A 246 -1.58 -29.06 17.14
N ALA A 247 -1.48 -28.46 15.94
CA ALA A 247 -0.21 -28.29 15.26
C ALA A 247 0.75 -27.36 16.03
N CYS A 248 0.23 -26.29 16.66
CA CYS A 248 1.03 -25.40 17.52
C CYS A 248 1.58 -26.11 18.75
N LEU A 249 0.77 -26.93 19.42
CA LEU A 249 1.17 -27.75 20.58
C LEU A 249 2.22 -28.80 20.22
N SER A 250 2.15 -29.36 19.02
CA SER A 250 3.04 -30.42 18.56
C SER A 250 4.42 -29.91 18.11
N ASP A 251 4.56 -28.61 17.86
CA ASP A 251 5.81 -28.00 17.40
C ASP A 251 6.53 -27.29 18.55
N PRO A 252 7.74 -27.74 18.94
CA PRO A 252 8.45 -27.18 20.10
C PRO A 252 8.80 -25.68 19.96
N ALA A 253 9.12 -25.21 18.75
CA ALA A 253 9.49 -23.82 18.54
C ALA A 253 8.26 -22.91 18.67
N VAL A 254 7.13 -23.32 18.10
CA VAL A 254 5.84 -22.62 18.21
C VAL A 254 5.32 -22.66 19.65
N SER A 255 5.35 -23.83 20.29
CA SER A 255 4.96 -23.99 21.70
C SER A 255 5.76 -23.08 22.62
N LYS A 256 7.08 -23.02 22.44
CA LYS A 256 7.95 -22.10 23.19
C LYS A 256 7.61 -20.63 22.92
N HIS A 257 7.37 -20.26 21.67
CA HIS A 257 7.05 -18.88 21.27
C HIS A 257 5.77 -18.36 21.94
N PHE A 258 4.74 -19.20 22.00
CA PHE A 258 3.46 -18.85 22.63
C PHE A 258 3.37 -19.20 24.11
N GLY A 259 4.41 -19.80 24.69
CA GLY A 259 4.39 -20.24 26.10
C GLY A 259 3.36 -21.35 26.36
N LEU A 260 3.12 -22.23 25.39
CA LEU A 260 2.19 -23.35 25.52
C LEU A 260 2.83 -24.38 26.46
N ALA A 261 2.37 -24.42 27.71
CA ALA A 261 2.81 -25.42 28.68
C ALA A 261 2.28 -26.79 28.25
N GLY A 262 3.14 -27.70 27.75
CA GLY A 262 2.68 -29.08 27.52
C GLY A 262 3.42 -30.01 26.57
N SER A 263 4.50 -29.63 25.88
CA SER A 263 5.24 -30.58 25.03
C SER A 263 6.59 -31.01 25.64
N SER A 264 6.47 -32.02 26.51
CA SER A 264 7.44 -33.07 26.88
C SER A 264 8.76 -32.70 27.58
N GLU A 265 8.90 -33.19 28.82
CA GLU A 265 10.05 -34.00 29.26
C GLU A 265 9.68 -34.95 30.43
N LYS A 266 8.54 -35.63 30.34
CA LYS A 266 8.33 -36.84 31.15
C LYS A 266 8.10 -38.01 30.21
N GLU A 267 9.15 -38.78 30.02
CA GLU A 267 9.10 -40.13 29.47
C GLU A 267 8.10 -40.96 30.32
N GLU A 268 6.86 -41.07 29.85
CA GLU A 268 5.94 -42.07 30.39
C GLU A 268 6.36 -43.44 29.86
N THR A 269 7.04 -44.19 30.72
CA THR A 269 7.36 -45.61 30.54
C THR A 269 6.08 -46.43 30.39
N LYS A 270 5.74 -46.75 29.13
CA LYS A 270 5.05 -47.90 28.51
C LYS A 270 4.13 -48.88 29.29
N ALA A 271 3.88 -48.78 30.59
CA ALA A 271 3.28 -49.87 31.38
C ALA A 271 1.78 -49.71 31.76
N GLU A 272 1.18 -48.53 31.74
CA GLU A 272 -0.19 -48.32 32.30
C GLU A 272 -1.31 -48.05 31.28
N SER A 273 -1.07 -48.34 30.00
CA SER A 273 -2.06 -48.22 28.91
C SER A 273 -3.03 -49.41 28.81
N ARG A 274 -3.58 -49.85 29.94
CA ARG A 274 -4.68 -50.83 29.97
C ARG A 274 -5.75 -50.34 30.93
N ARG A 275 -7.03 -50.15 30.60
CA ARG A 275 -7.83 -50.39 29.38
C ARG A 275 -9.16 -49.61 29.56
N ARG A 276 -9.61 -48.93 28.51
CA ARG A 276 -11.01 -48.68 28.10
C ARG A 276 -11.94 -47.76 28.93
N GLY A 277 -11.61 -47.37 30.16
CA GLY A 277 -12.18 -46.15 30.80
C GLY A 277 -11.51 -44.85 30.30
N LYS A 278 -10.26 -44.98 29.82
CA LYS A 278 -9.36 -43.88 29.43
C LYS A 278 -9.74 -43.12 28.15
N LEU A 279 -10.71 -43.56 27.33
CA LEU A 279 -10.94 -42.90 26.03
C LEU A 279 -11.74 -41.59 26.18
N LEU A 280 -12.76 -41.57 27.04
CA LEU A 280 -13.54 -40.35 27.32
C LEU A 280 -12.76 -39.36 28.19
N GLU A 281 -11.98 -39.86 29.16
CA GLU A 281 -11.05 -39.02 29.94
C GLU A 281 -9.93 -38.44 29.06
N ALA A 282 -9.35 -39.21 28.14
CA ALA A 282 -8.33 -38.70 27.21
C ALA A 282 -8.88 -37.69 26.20
N GLN A 283 -10.15 -37.80 25.79
CA GLN A 283 -10.79 -36.78 24.96
C GLN A 283 -11.02 -35.49 25.74
N GLY A 284 -11.57 -35.56 26.96
CA GLY A 284 -11.77 -34.38 27.81
C GLY A 284 -10.47 -33.64 28.15
N GLU A 285 -9.39 -34.36 28.45
CA GLU A 285 -8.07 -33.77 28.65
C GLU A 285 -7.48 -33.13 27.39
N SER A 286 -7.79 -33.67 26.21
CA SER A 286 -7.35 -33.12 24.93
C SER A 286 -8.04 -31.80 24.63
N ASP A 287 -9.35 -31.73 24.82
CA ASP A 287 -10.15 -30.52 24.57
C ASP A 287 -9.74 -29.39 25.51
N GLU A 288 -9.51 -29.69 26.80
CA GLU A 288 -9.02 -28.70 27.77
C GLU A 288 -7.64 -28.15 27.39
N LYS A 289 -6.71 -29.02 26.95
CA LYS A 289 -5.37 -28.60 26.49
C LYS A 289 -5.46 -27.70 25.25
N ILE A 290 -6.32 -28.02 24.30
CA ILE A 290 -6.54 -27.20 23.10
C ILE A 290 -7.10 -25.83 23.50
N GLU A 291 -8.08 -25.76 24.40
CA GLU A 291 -8.64 -24.49 24.85
C GLU A 291 -7.63 -23.62 25.62
N GLN A 292 -6.83 -24.23 26.51
CA GLN A 292 -5.75 -23.52 27.20
C GLN A 292 -4.70 -22.98 26.22
N ALA A 293 -4.32 -23.78 25.23
CA ALA A 293 -3.37 -23.38 24.20
C ALA A 293 -3.92 -22.26 23.32
N ARG A 294 -5.18 -22.36 22.90
CA ARG A 294 -5.90 -21.33 22.15
C ARG A 294 -5.89 -20.02 22.93
N LYS A 295 -6.24 -20.04 24.22
CA LYS A 295 -6.20 -18.86 25.09
C LYS A 295 -4.80 -18.23 25.15
N ALA A 296 -3.74 -19.04 25.32
CA ALA A 296 -2.37 -18.53 25.34
C ALA A 296 -1.94 -17.89 24.02
N ILE A 297 -2.33 -18.46 22.87
CA ILE A 297 -2.09 -17.86 21.55
C ILE A 297 -2.82 -16.52 21.45
N ILE A 298 -4.09 -16.46 21.84
CA ILE A 298 -4.90 -15.23 21.83
C ILE A 298 -4.28 -14.15 22.71
N GLU A 299 -3.90 -14.48 23.93
CA GLU A 299 -3.27 -13.54 24.86
C GLU A 299 -1.95 -13.00 24.31
N LYS A 300 -1.13 -13.85 23.68
CA LYS A 300 0.12 -13.43 23.07
C LYS A 300 -0.08 -12.54 21.85
N VAL A 301 -1.07 -12.87 21.00
CA VAL A 301 -1.41 -12.05 19.82
C VAL A 301 -1.96 -10.69 20.26
N ALA A 302 -2.86 -10.67 21.25
CA ALA A 302 -3.40 -9.44 21.82
C ALA A 302 -2.30 -8.58 22.47
N ASP A 303 -1.35 -9.20 23.18
CA ASP A 303 -0.19 -8.54 23.78
C ASP A 303 0.72 -7.90 22.74
N ASN A 304 0.95 -8.58 21.62
CA ASN A 304 1.71 -8.01 20.51
C ASN A 304 0.93 -6.84 19.88
N LEU A 305 -0.34 -7.04 19.52
CA LEU A 305 -1.13 -6.00 18.85
C LEU A 305 -1.33 -4.74 19.72
N SER A 306 -1.41 -4.86 21.04
CA SER A 306 -1.54 -3.70 21.94
C SER A 306 -0.28 -2.83 21.99
N GLN A 307 0.86 -3.32 21.48
CA GLN A 307 2.13 -2.58 21.40
C GLN A 307 2.31 -1.82 20.07
N MET A 308 1.32 -1.88 19.16
CA MET A 308 1.40 -1.14 17.90
C MET A 308 1.45 0.37 18.13
N ASN A 309 2.23 1.06 17.28
CA ASN A 309 2.22 2.50 17.23
C ASN A 309 0.82 3.01 16.86
N GLN A 310 0.43 4.13 17.45
CA GLN A 310 -0.80 4.82 17.07
C GLN A 310 -0.67 5.41 15.66
N PRO A 311 -1.80 5.67 14.98
CA PRO A 311 -1.78 6.36 13.70
C PRO A 311 -0.99 7.66 13.77
N ALA A 312 -0.24 7.95 12.71
CA ALA A 312 0.40 9.24 12.55
C ALA A 312 -0.64 10.36 12.57
N GLU A 313 -0.27 11.53 13.10
CA GLU A 313 -1.13 12.72 13.03
C GLU A 313 -1.47 13.04 11.56
N GLY A 314 -2.73 13.42 11.31
CA GLY A 314 -3.23 13.68 9.95
C GLY A 314 -3.60 12.43 9.14
N SER A 315 -3.54 11.23 9.72
CA SER A 315 -4.00 9.99 9.07
C SER A 315 -5.49 10.09 8.66
N PRO A 316 -5.85 9.79 7.41
CA PRO A 316 -7.24 9.82 6.96
C PRO A 316 -8.05 8.59 7.38
N PRO A 317 -9.39 8.63 7.22
CA PRO A 317 -10.20 7.44 7.23
C PRO A 317 -9.80 6.47 6.11
N ARG A 318 -10.05 5.17 6.32
CA ARG A 318 -9.69 4.09 5.38
C ARG A 318 -10.16 4.33 3.94
N VAL A 319 -11.32 4.96 3.75
CA VAL A 319 -11.89 5.22 2.42
C VAL A 319 -11.01 6.10 1.54
N ASP A 320 -10.21 6.97 2.16
CA ASP A 320 -9.33 7.92 1.49
C ASP A 320 -7.86 7.49 1.58
N MET A 321 -7.58 6.22 1.88
CA MET A 321 -6.22 5.68 1.81
C MET A 321 -5.82 5.40 0.37
N PRO A 322 -4.56 5.66 -0.04
CA PRO A 322 -4.04 5.23 -1.33
C PRO A 322 -4.25 3.72 -1.55
N GLN A 323 -4.54 3.34 -2.80
CA GLN A 323 -4.73 1.94 -3.22
C GLN A 323 -3.80 1.66 -4.41
N LEU A 324 -2.53 1.41 -4.13
CA LEU A 324 -1.48 1.30 -5.16
C LEU A 324 -1.69 0.10 -6.09
N ASP A 325 -2.23 -1.00 -5.56
CA ASP A 325 -2.57 -2.21 -6.31
C ASP A 325 -3.71 -2.00 -7.32
N LYS A 326 -4.56 -0.99 -7.10
CA LYS A 326 -5.69 -0.63 -7.97
C LYS A 326 -5.39 0.53 -8.92
N ALA A 327 -4.17 1.08 -8.90
CA ALA A 327 -3.75 2.05 -9.90
C ALA A 327 -3.75 1.41 -11.29
N GLY A 328 -4.03 2.17 -12.35
CA GLY A 328 -4.17 1.63 -13.72
C GLY A 328 -2.94 0.84 -14.19
N LYS A 329 -1.74 1.33 -13.86
CA LYS A 329 -0.44 0.66 -14.12
C LYS A 329 0.07 -0.17 -12.93
N GLY A 330 -0.76 -0.37 -11.90
CA GLY A 330 -0.41 -0.99 -10.62
C GLY A 330 0.63 -0.21 -9.82
N ALA A 331 1.08 -0.78 -8.70
CA ALA A 331 2.03 -0.14 -7.79
C ALA A 331 3.36 0.23 -8.49
N GLN A 332 3.86 -0.64 -9.39
CA GLN A 332 5.10 -0.36 -10.12
C GLN A 332 4.96 0.86 -11.02
N GLY A 333 3.81 1.08 -11.67
CA GLY A 333 3.60 2.29 -12.48
C GLY A 333 3.63 3.56 -11.64
N VAL A 334 3.09 3.51 -10.42
CA VAL A 334 3.17 4.63 -9.46
C VAL A 334 4.63 4.87 -9.04
N PHE A 335 5.38 3.81 -8.73
CA PHE A 335 6.79 3.91 -8.38
C PHE A 335 7.64 4.47 -9.51
N ASP A 336 7.39 4.03 -10.74
CA ASP A 336 8.09 4.53 -11.92
C ASP A 336 7.81 6.02 -12.13
N ALA A 337 6.56 6.46 -11.96
CA ALA A 337 6.15 7.85 -12.08
C ALA A 337 6.73 8.77 -10.98
N LEU A 338 6.80 8.28 -9.74
CA LEU A 338 7.46 8.99 -8.64
C LEU A 338 8.98 9.07 -8.85
N LYS A 339 9.60 7.96 -9.25
CA LYS A 339 11.05 7.89 -9.49
C LYS A 339 11.49 8.75 -10.67
N SER A 340 10.61 8.92 -11.65
CA SER A 340 10.89 9.64 -12.88
C SER A 340 10.78 11.16 -12.72
N GLY A 341 10.12 11.65 -11.66
CA GLY A 341 9.70 13.05 -11.56
C GLY A 341 8.56 13.40 -12.54
N GLU A 342 7.85 12.41 -13.09
CA GLU A 342 6.75 12.67 -14.04
C GLU A 342 5.52 13.25 -13.34
N VAL A 343 5.37 13.00 -12.03
CA VAL A 343 4.23 13.48 -11.24
C VAL A 343 4.49 14.88 -10.72
N ASN A 344 3.76 15.87 -11.23
CA ASN A 344 3.74 17.19 -10.60
C ASN A 344 2.87 17.13 -9.34
N TYR A 345 3.45 17.30 -8.15
CA TYR A 345 2.72 17.30 -6.87
C TYR A 345 3.00 18.52 -5.99
N LYS A 346 3.90 19.42 -6.39
CA LYS A 346 4.23 20.63 -5.63
C LYS A 346 3.37 21.81 -6.12
N ALA A 347 2.59 22.36 -5.19
CA ALA A 347 1.85 23.59 -5.46
C ALA A 347 2.77 24.83 -5.34
N PRO A 348 2.49 25.92 -6.08
CA PRO A 348 1.43 26.00 -7.08
C PRO A 348 1.76 25.18 -8.32
N PHE A 349 0.75 24.51 -8.92
CA PHE A 349 0.90 23.92 -10.26
C PHE A 349 0.92 25.10 -11.20
N LYS A 350 2.09 25.71 -11.36
CA LYS A 350 2.22 26.83 -12.28
C LYS A 350 2.00 26.28 -13.67
N ALA A 351 0.75 26.33 -14.14
CA ALA A 351 0.48 26.59 -15.53
C ALA A 351 1.37 27.78 -15.87
N GLU A 352 2.32 27.54 -16.77
CA GLU A 352 3.50 28.37 -16.93
C GLU A 352 3.15 29.84 -16.79
N SER A 353 3.88 30.55 -15.94
CA SER A 353 3.73 31.99 -15.87
C SER A 353 3.88 32.52 -17.29
N LYS A 354 2.79 33.04 -17.87
CA LYS A 354 2.86 33.91 -19.04
C LYS A 354 3.99 34.88 -18.75
N SER A 355 4.90 35.05 -19.71
CA SER A 355 5.94 36.07 -19.59
C SER A 355 5.30 37.43 -19.21
N ARG A 356 6.09 38.39 -18.70
CA ARG A 356 5.57 39.74 -18.40
C ARG A 356 4.80 40.41 -19.57
N SER A 357 4.95 39.92 -20.79
CA SER A 357 4.22 40.36 -22.00
C SER A 357 2.92 39.60 -22.29
N GLY A 358 2.50 38.66 -21.45
CA GLY A 358 1.31 37.84 -21.68
C GLY A 358 1.51 36.70 -22.70
N GLN A 359 2.71 36.55 -23.28
CA GLN A 359 3.01 35.45 -24.18
C GLN A 359 3.24 34.15 -23.40
N VAL A 360 2.55 33.09 -23.81
CA VAL A 360 2.84 31.69 -23.46
C VAL A 360 4.32 31.44 -23.73
N MET A 361 5.02 30.73 -22.85
CA MET A 361 6.43 30.37 -23.04
C MET A 361 6.56 29.36 -24.19
N VAL A 362 6.50 29.87 -25.43
CA VAL A 362 6.55 29.08 -26.68
C VAL A 362 7.81 28.22 -26.74
N GLU A 363 8.91 28.62 -26.07
CA GLU A 363 10.16 27.87 -26.02
C GLU A 363 10.02 26.48 -25.40
N ARG A 364 9.16 26.27 -24.39
CA ARG A 364 8.92 24.92 -23.83
C ARG A 364 8.13 24.06 -24.79
N TRP A 365 7.04 24.57 -25.36
CA TRP A 365 6.28 23.87 -26.40
C TRP A 365 7.17 23.53 -27.61
N GLN A 366 8.09 24.43 -27.97
CA GLN A 366 9.09 24.19 -29.00
C GLN A 366 10.15 23.15 -28.58
N ARG A 367 10.53 23.04 -27.30
CA ARG A 367 11.38 21.95 -26.80
C ARG A 367 10.62 20.61 -26.77
N LEU A 368 9.37 20.60 -26.32
CA LEU A 368 8.49 19.42 -26.30
C LEU A 368 8.15 18.93 -27.71
N ALA A 369 8.01 19.85 -28.67
CA ALA A 369 7.89 19.57 -30.10
C ALA A 369 9.25 19.27 -30.79
N GLY A 370 10.38 19.49 -30.09
CA GLY A 370 11.74 19.21 -30.58
C GLY A 370 12.21 20.14 -31.68
N ILE A 371 11.55 21.29 -31.80
CA ILE A 371 11.89 22.43 -32.66
C ILE A 371 13.18 23.08 -32.15
N ILE A 372 13.34 23.15 -30.82
CA ILE A 372 14.56 23.62 -30.16
C ILE A 372 15.21 22.43 -29.45
N LYS A 373 16.50 22.20 -29.69
CA LYS A 373 17.30 21.23 -28.93
C LYS A 373 17.95 21.94 -27.74
N GLY A 374 17.85 21.34 -26.57
CA GLY A 374 18.59 21.75 -25.38
C GLY A 374 20.09 21.61 -25.55
#